data_AF-A0A370BB54-F1
#
_entry.id   AF-A0A370BB54-F1
#
_cell.length_a   1.000
_cell.length_b   1.000
_cell.length_c   1.000
_cell.angle_alpha   90.00
_cell.angle_beta   90.00
_cell.angle_gamma   90.00
#
_symmetry.space_group_name_H-M   'P 1'
#
loop_
_entity.id
_entity.type
_entity.pdbx_description
1 polymer ?
#
loop_
_entity_poly.entity_id
_entity_poly.type
_entity_poly.pdbx_seq_one_letter_code
_entity_poly.pdbx_strand_id
1 'polypeptide(L)'
;MGTQGDRIFQITAEQGFPDPWLSFGDSLCDEAALSTELTRAITKVRKESTAETHAEVSRVFAAKKANLRRCAGILDQVLGDYDASGMWEVLDGRAARLDVQDVLETWGRTQALHPFPVVLRSLEFNWGYMKDHGVRAFYEMTRGYVSQLQDNTSRWNEAWRDEAATGVVDRITSIECDLASIEAPMHCDVCKKTITALLYLDG
;
A
#
# COMPACT_ATOMS: atom_id res chain seq x y z
N MET A 1 -21.75 -2.85 -22.36
CA MET A 1 -20.45 -2.74 -21.67
C MET A 1 -20.74 -2.20 -20.28
N GLY A 2 -20.06 -2.74 -19.27
CA GLY A 2 -20.20 -2.45 -17.83
C GLY A 2 -20.64 -3.65 -16.97
N THR A 3 -20.89 -4.84 -17.52
CA THR A 3 -21.62 -5.89 -16.78
C THR A 3 -20.83 -6.51 -15.63
N GLN A 4 -19.52 -6.70 -15.81
CA GLN A 4 -18.65 -7.31 -14.80
C GLN A 4 -18.23 -6.26 -13.77
N GLY A 5 -17.81 -5.08 -14.27
CA GLY A 5 -17.48 -3.93 -13.44
C GLY A 5 -18.62 -3.52 -12.52
N ASP A 6 -19.83 -3.34 -13.06
CA ASP A 6 -20.99 -2.89 -12.28
C ASP A 6 -21.41 -3.94 -11.25
N ARG A 7 -21.32 -5.25 -11.57
CA ARG A 7 -21.62 -6.34 -10.63
C ARG A 7 -20.63 -6.37 -9.47
N ILE A 8 -19.33 -6.31 -9.75
CA ILE A 8 -18.28 -6.24 -8.71
C ILE A 8 -18.51 -5.01 -7.83
N PHE A 9 -18.84 -3.86 -8.43
CA PHE A 9 -19.07 -2.62 -7.70
C PHE A 9 -20.30 -2.72 -6.79
N GLN A 10 -21.38 -3.34 -7.27
CA GLN A 10 -22.58 -3.59 -6.48
C GLN A 10 -22.29 -4.49 -5.28
N ILE A 11 -21.61 -5.62 -5.50
CA ILE A 11 -21.24 -6.55 -4.41
C ILE A 11 -20.33 -5.85 -3.40
N THR A 12 -19.38 -5.04 -3.89
CA THR A 12 -18.52 -4.24 -3.01
C THR A 12 -19.30 -3.21 -2.21
N ALA A 13 -20.34 -2.60 -2.79
CA ALA A 13 -21.21 -1.66 -2.07
C ALA A 13 -22.07 -2.36 -1.00
N GLU A 14 -22.46 -3.61 -1.24
CA GLU A 14 -23.27 -4.41 -0.31
C GLU A 14 -22.42 -5.04 0.82
N GLN A 15 -21.23 -5.55 0.50
CA GLN A 15 -20.41 -6.36 1.41
C GLN A 15 -19.16 -5.64 1.93
N GLY A 16 -18.77 -4.53 1.31
CA GLY A 16 -17.52 -3.85 1.57
C GLY A 16 -16.30 -4.54 0.94
N PHE A 17 -15.12 -3.97 1.19
CA PHE A 17 -13.86 -4.58 0.80
C PHE A 17 -13.53 -5.75 1.74
N PRO A 18 -13.15 -6.93 1.22
CA PRO A 18 -12.88 -8.09 2.02
C PRO A 18 -11.58 -7.94 2.83
N ASP A 19 -11.60 -8.45 4.05
CA ASP A 19 -10.38 -8.71 4.79
C ASP A 19 -9.59 -9.88 4.16
N PRO A 20 -8.25 -9.88 4.32
CA PRO A 20 -7.47 -8.90 5.08
C PRO A 20 -6.97 -7.72 4.24
N TRP A 21 -7.43 -7.58 2.99
CA TRP A 21 -7.01 -6.50 2.09
C TRP A 21 -7.51 -5.13 2.50
N LEU A 22 -8.68 -5.04 3.14
CA LEU A 22 -9.12 -3.81 3.80
C LEU A 22 -8.12 -3.40 4.88
N SER A 23 -7.85 -4.31 5.84
CA SER A 23 -6.87 -4.09 6.90
C SER A 23 -5.46 -3.73 6.39
N PHE A 24 -5.01 -4.36 5.30
CA PHE A 24 -3.74 -4.06 4.65
C PHE A 24 -3.73 -2.65 4.02
N GLY A 25 -4.79 -2.30 3.29
CA GLY A 25 -4.96 -0.98 2.69
C GLY A 25 -4.96 0.14 3.74
N ASP A 26 -5.70 -0.05 4.83
CA ASP A 26 -5.77 0.91 5.93
C ASP A 26 -4.40 1.09 6.60
N SER A 27 -3.67 -0.01 6.84
CA SER A 27 -2.31 0.05 7.40
C SER A 27 -1.36 0.81 6.46
N LEU A 28 -1.54 0.75 5.15
CA LEU A 28 -0.74 1.55 4.21
C LEU A 28 -1.20 3.00 4.18
N CYS A 29 -2.48 3.32 4.28
CA CYS A 29 -2.91 4.71 4.49
C CYS A 29 -2.26 5.33 5.73
N ASP A 30 -2.17 4.57 6.83
CA ASP A 30 -1.45 4.98 8.04
C ASP A 30 0.05 5.19 7.78
N GLU A 31 0.66 4.44 6.85
CA GLU A 31 2.07 4.59 6.51
C GLU A 31 2.41 5.98 5.93
N ALA A 32 1.56 6.53 5.04
CA ALA A 32 1.72 7.91 4.55
C ALA A 32 1.46 8.94 5.64
N ALA A 33 0.44 8.71 6.47
CA ALA A 33 0.11 9.61 7.58
C ALA A 33 1.28 9.70 8.56
N LEU A 34 1.83 8.56 8.98
CA LEU A 34 3.00 8.45 9.85
C LEU A 34 4.25 9.06 9.22
N SER A 35 4.41 8.97 7.90
CA SER A 35 5.48 9.68 7.18
C SER A 35 5.38 11.20 7.31
N THR A 36 4.18 11.73 7.07
CA THR A 36 3.91 13.16 7.20
C THR A 36 4.11 13.65 8.64
N GLU A 37 3.65 12.86 9.63
CA GLU A 37 3.86 13.14 11.04
C GLU A 37 5.34 13.13 11.42
N LEU A 38 6.12 12.19 10.87
CA LEU A 38 7.56 12.10 11.12
C LEU A 38 8.28 13.33 10.61
N THR A 39 7.98 13.77 9.38
CA THR A 39 8.53 15.00 8.80
C THR A 39 8.20 16.23 9.67
N ARG A 40 6.97 16.30 10.20
CA ARG A 40 6.55 17.37 11.12
C ARG A 40 7.31 17.32 12.45
N ALA A 41 7.45 16.13 13.04
CA ALA A 41 8.18 15.93 14.29
C ALA A 41 9.66 16.32 14.15
N ILE A 42 10.33 15.89 13.08
CA ILE A 42 11.72 16.27 12.77
C ILE A 42 11.84 17.79 12.60
N THR A 43 10.90 18.40 11.87
CA THR A 43 10.86 19.86 11.68
C THR A 43 10.70 20.61 13.02
N LYS A 44 9.92 20.05 13.96
CA LYS A 44 9.75 20.62 15.30
C LYS A 44 11.06 20.58 16.09
N VAL A 45 11.76 19.44 16.09
CA VAL A 45 13.08 19.32 16.75
C VAL A 45 14.09 20.33 16.18
N ARG A 46 14.11 20.52 14.85
CA ARG A 46 15.00 21.48 14.18
C ARG A 46 14.75 22.93 14.61
N LYS A 47 13.52 23.26 15.03
CA LYS A 47 13.15 24.60 15.52
C LYS A 47 13.39 24.73 17.03
N GLU A 48 13.05 23.69 17.78
CA GLU A 48 13.06 23.66 19.24
C GLU A 48 13.64 22.32 19.71
N SER A 49 14.95 22.25 19.89
CA SER A 49 15.64 21.00 20.23
C SER A 49 15.54 20.67 21.74
N THR A 50 14.39 20.17 22.17
CA THR A 50 14.13 19.71 23.54
C THR A 50 14.05 18.19 23.64
N ALA A 51 14.26 17.62 24.83
CA ALA A 51 14.13 16.18 25.05
C ALA A 51 12.74 15.64 24.63
N GLU A 52 11.69 16.44 24.80
CA GLU A 52 10.32 16.08 24.40
C GLU A 52 10.18 15.95 22.88
N THR A 53 10.71 16.91 22.12
CA THR A 53 10.66 16.86 20.65
C THR A 53 11.45 15.68 20.07
N HIS A 54 12.59 15.33 20.67
CA HIS A 54 13.36 14.13 20.30
C HIS A 54 12.61 12.83 20.62
N ALA A 55 11.93 12.79 21.77
CA ALA A 55 11.09 11.66 22.15
C ALA A 55 9.89 11.49 21.18
N GLU A 56 9.31 12.60 20.71
CA GLU A 56 8.25 12.60 19.71
C GLU A 56 8.69 11.94 18.40
N VAL A 57 9.86 12.32 17.84
CA VAL A 57 10.41 11.68 16.63
C VAL A 57 10.61 10.18 16.83
N SER A 58 11.19 9.79 17.97
CA SER A 58 11.44 8.38 18.31
C SER A 58 10.14 7.56 18.36
N ARG A 59 9.07 8.14 18.93
CA ARG A 59 7.74 7.53 18.99
C ARG A 59 7.14 7.35 17.60
N VAL A 60 7.24 8.35 16.73
CA VAL A 60 6.68 8.25 15.37
C VAL A 60 7.44 7.20 14.53
N PHE A 61 8.78 7.15 14.62
CA PHE A 61 9.55 6.07 14.00
C PHE A 61 9.13 4.68 14.51
N ALA A 62 8.89 4.54 15.82
CA ALA A 62 8.44 3.27 16.40
C ALA A 62 7.06 2.86 15.87
N ALA A 63 6.12 3.82 15.78
CA ALA A 63 4.79 3.59 15.22
C ALA A 63 4.86 3.17 13.74
N LYS A 64 5.63 3.89 12.92
CA LYS A 64 5.87 3.56 11.51
C LYS A 64 6.43 2.15 11.31
N LYS A 65 7.46 1.79 12.08
CA LYS A 65 8.04 0.43 12.06
C LYS A 65 7.04 -0.64 12.49
N ALA A 66 6.22 -0.37 13.51
CA ALA A 66 5.19 -1.31 13.97
C ALA A 66 4.10 -1.51 12.89
N ASN A 67 3.68 -0.43 12.25
CA ASN A 67 2.72 -0.45 11.15
C ASN A 67 3.23 -1.29 9.96
N LEU A 68 4.46 -1.06 9.49
CA LEU A 68 5.03 -1.85 8.39
C LEU A 68 5.22 -3.34 8.73
N ARG A 69 5.49 -3.68 10.00
CA ARG A 69 5.49 -5.09 10.44
C ARG A 69 4.10 -5.71 10.40
N ARG A 70 3.07 -4.94 10.76
CA ARG A 70 1.67 -5.37 10.64
C ARG A 70 1.32 -5.64 9.18
N CYS A 71 1.68 -4.75 8.25
CA CYS A 71 1.50 -4.96 6.81
C CYS A 71 2.15 -6.27 6.33
N ALA A 72 3.41 -6.49 6.70
CA ALA A 72 4.13 -7.71 6.34
C ALA A 72 3.46 -8.97 6.93
N GLY A 73 3.06 -8.92 8.20
CA GLY A 73 2.37 -10.03 8.86
C GLY A 73 1.03 -10.39 8.22
N ILE A 74 0.27 -9.39 7.74
CA ILE A 74 -0.97 -9.64 6.98
C ILE A 74 -0.67 -10.40 5.69
N LEU A 75 0.35 -9.98 4.92
CA LEU A 75 0.71 -10.64 3.67
C LEU A 75 1.25 -12.05 3.91
N ASP A 76 2.11 -12.24 4.91
CA ASP A 76 2.65 -13.56 5.28
C ASP A 76 1.53 -14.52 5.66
N GLN A 77 0.52 -14.05 6.41
CA GLN A 77 -0.65 -14.85 6.78
C GLN A 77 -1.44 -15.29 5.53
N VAL A 78 -1.79 -14.36 4.64
CA VAL A 78 -2.57 -14.71 3.43
C VAL A 78 -1.78 -15.65 2.52
N LEU A 79 -0.49 -15.40 2.36
CA LEU A 79 0.37 -16.26 1.54
C LEU A 79 0.31 -17.70 2.04
N GLY A 80 0.44 -17.91 3.36
CA GLY A 80 0.33 -19.22 3.99
C GLY A 80 -1.06 -19.85 3.88
N ASP A 81 -2.12 -19.08 4.12
CA ASP A 81 -3.51 -19.56 4.06
C ASP A 81 -3.91 -20.00 2.64
N TYR A 82 -3.46 -19.25 1.63
CA TYR A 82 -3.77 -19.55 0.23
C TYR A 82 -2.91 -20.70 -0.31
N ASP A 83 -1.68 -20.86 0.19
CA ASP A 83 -0.87 -22.06 -0.06
C ASP A 83 -1.56 -23.32 0.49
N ALA A 84 -2.12 -23.24 1.69
CA ALA A 84 -2.80 -24.39 2.32
C ALA A 84 -4.16 -24.72 1.68
N SER A 85 -4.89 -23.72 1.19
CA SER A 85 -6.26 -23.89 0.68
C SER A 85 -6.35 -24.13 -0.84
N GLY A 86 -5.25 -23.97 -1.59
CA GLY A 86 -5.27 -24.05 -3.06
C GLY A 86 -5.94 -22.84 -3.73
N MET A 87 -6.11 -21.74 -2.99
CA MET A 87 -6.81 -20.54 -3.48
C MET A 87 -6.14 -19.89 -4.70
N TRP A 88 -4.83 -20.11 -4.90
CA TRP A 88 -4.09 -19.53 -6.02
C TRP A 88 -4.66 -19.94 -7.38
N GLU A 89 -4.99 -21.23 -7.58
CA GLU A 89 -5.55 -21.70 -8.86
C GLU A 89 -6.92 -21.08 -9.14
N VAL A 90 -7.74 -20.90 -8.08
CA VAL A 90 -9.04 -20.23 -8.18
C VAL A 90 -8.85 -18.77 -8.59
N LEU A 91 -7.93 -18.05 -7.94
CA LEU A 91 -7.66 -16.64 -8.22
C LEU A 91 -7.03 -16.44 -9.60
N ASP A 92 -6.14 -17.33 -10.04
CA ASP A 92 -5.55 -17.30 -11.38
C ASP A 92 -6.61 -17.53 -12.46
N GLY A 93 -7.50 -18.51 -12.25
CA GLY A 93 -8.64 -18.74 -13.14
C GLY A 93 -9.57 -17.52 -13.23
N ARG A 94 -9.75 -16.79 -12.12
CA ARG A 94 -10.52 -15.54 -12.09
C ARG A 94 -9.79 -14.38 -12.76
N ALA A 95 -8.49 -14.22 -12.51
CA ALA A 95 -7.67 -13.21 -13.17
C ALA A 95 -7.67 -13.40 -14.70
N ALA A 96 -7.59 -14.64 -15.18
CA ALA A 96 -7.69 -14.95 -16.60
C ALA A 96 -9.02 -14.47 -17.21
N ARG A 97 -10.15 -14.67 -16.52
CA ARG A 97 -11.50 -14.27 -16.97
C ARG A 97 -11.83 -12.79 -16.74
N LEU A 98 -11.06 -12.06 -15.94
CA LEU A 98 -11.33 -10.66 -15.65
C LEU A 98 -11.28 -9.82 -16.94
N ASP A 99 -12.37 -9.16 -17.32
CA ASP A 99 -12.35 -8.12 -18.35
C ASP A 99 -11.84 -6.83 -17.72
N VAL A 100 -10.54 -6.60 -17.90
CA VAL A 100 -9.83 -5.45 -17.32
C VAL A 100 -10.44 -4.14 -17.80
N GLN A 101 -10.83 -4.05 -19.07
CA GLN A 101 -11.33 -2.79 -19.63
C GLN A 101 -12.74 -2.49 -19.10
N ASP A 102 -13.61 -3.49 -19.02
CA ASP A 102 -14.95 -3.37 -18.42
C ASP A 102 -14.87 -2.90 -16.95
N VAL A 103 -14.01 -3.53 -16.15
CA VAL A 103 -13.85 -3.20 -14.74
C VAL A 103 -13.21 -1.80 -14.58
N LEU A 104 -12.20 -1.46 -15.37
CA LEU A 104 -11.58 -0.12 -15.36
C LEU A 104 -12.59 0.99 -15.71
N GLU A 105 -13.49 0.75 -16.66
CA GLU A 105 -14.52 1.72 -17.04
C GLU A 105 -15.38 2.09 -15.82
N THR A 106 -15.87 1.09 -15.08
CA THR A 106 -16.70 1.32 -13.89
C THR A 106 -15.94 2.07 -12.80
N TRP A 107 -14.70 1.68 -12.47
CA TRP A 107 -13.89 2.41 -11.49
C TRP A 107 -13.54 3.84 -11.97
N GLY A 108 -13.32 4.02 -13.27
CA GLY A 108 -12.97 5.31 -13.88
C GLY A 108 -14.03 6.39 -13.71
N ARG A 109 -15.31 6.02 -13.60
CA ARG A 109 -16.42 6.96 -13.36
C ARG A 109 -16.27 7.78 -12.07
N THR A 110 -15.49 7.30 -11.10
CA THR A 110 -15.36 7.94 -9.77
C THR A 110 -13.95 8.44 -9.46
N GLN A 111 -12.94 8.14 -10.30
CA GLN A 111 -11.52 8.35 -9.98
C GLN A 111 -10.86 9.48 -10.80
N ALA A 112 -11.64 10.29 -11.50
CA ALA A 112 -11.15 11.32 -12.43
C ALA A 112 -10.88 12.69 -11.78
N LEU A 113 -10.21 12.72 -10.62
CA LEU A 113 -9.88 14.00 -9.94
C LEU A 113 -8.55 14.59 -10.42
N HIS A 114 -7.57 13.76 -10.80
CA HIS A 114 -6.26 14.20 -11.28
C HIS A 114 -6.14 13.99 -12.80
N PRO A 115 -5.54 14.93 -13.57
CA PRO A 115 -5.43 14.81 -15.03
C PRO A 115 -4.68 13.56 -15.51
N PHE A 116 -3.71 13.09 -14.72
CA PHE A 116 -3.07 11.80 -14.94
C PHE A 116 -3.76 10.72 -14.09
N PRO A 117 -4.40 9.70 -14.68
CA PRO A 117 -5.23 8.73 -13.97
C PRO A 117 -4.39 7.62 -13.31
N VAL A 118 -3.53 7.99 -12.36
CA VAL A 118 -2.56 7.10 -11.72
C VAL A 118 -3.21 5.83 -11.14
N VAL A 119 -4.39 5.97 -10.52
CA VAL A 119 -5.16 4.85 -9.94
C VAL A 119 -5.58 3.86 -11.02
N LEU A 120 -6.13 4.33 -12.15
CA LEU A 120 -6.59 3.45 -13.23
C LEU A 120 -5.43 2.76 -13.92
N ARG A 121 -4.31 3.47 -14.14
CA ARG A 121 -3.09 2.89 -14.71
C ARG A 121 -2.47 1.84 -13.80
N SER A 122 -2.57 2.03 -12.48
CA SER A 122 -2.07 1.05 -11.50
C SER A 122 -2.95 -0.20 -11.44
N LEU A 123 -4.28 -0.03 -11.49
CA LEU A 123 -5.23 -1.15 -11.58
C LEU A 123 -4.98 -1.98 -12.85
N GLU A 124 -4.86 -1.29 -14.00
CA GLU A 124 -4.56 -1.92 -15.29
C GLU A 124 -3.25 -2.71 -15.24
N PHE A 125 -2.18 -2.10 -14.71
CA PHE A 125 -0.90 -2.76 -14.53
C PHE A 125 -1.02 -4.01 -13.64
N ASN A 126 -1.66 -3.90 -12.48
CA ASN A 126 -1.74 -5.02 -11.53
C ASN A 126 -2.52 -6.21 -12.09
N TRP A 127 -3.67 -5.96 -12.73
CA TRP A 127 -4.43 -7.06 -13.35
C TRP A 127 -3.72 -7.66 -14.56
N GLY A 128 -3.01 -6.85 -15.36
CA GLY A 128 -2.13 -7.35 -16.42
C GLY A 128 -1.02 -8.24 -15.86
N TYR A 129 -0.33 -7.77 -14.82
CA TYR A 129 0.72 -8.52 -14.13
C TYR A 129 0.20 -9.86 -13.58
N MET A 130 -0.98 -9.89 -12.95
CA MET A 130 -1.59 -11.13 -12.47
C MET A 130 -1.94 -12.10 -13.60
N LYS A 131 -2.39 -11.59 -14.76
CA LYS A 131 -2.68 -12.44 -15.93
C LYS A 131 -1.40 -13.06 -16.50
N ASP A 132 -0.29 -12.32 -16.49
CA ASP A 132 0.98 -12.75 -17.08
C ASP A 132 1.82 -13.63 -16.12
N HIS A 133 1.72 -13.39 -14.82
CA HIS A 133 2.61 -13.99 -13.81
C HIS A 133 1.89 -14.79 -12.71
N GLY A 134 0.55 -14.75 -12.68
CA GLY A 134 -0.25 -15.34 -11.62
C GLY A 134 -0.48 -14.39 -10.43
N VAL A 135 -1.57 -14.63 -9.70
CA VAL A 135 -1.98 -13.82 -8.55
C VAL A 135 -1.02 -13.98 -7.40
N ARG A 136 -0.41 -15.15 -7.21
CA ARG A 136 0.65 -15.32 -6.18
C ARG A 136 1.81 -14.37 -6.39
N ALA A 137 2.30 -14.23 -7.63
CA ALA A 137 3.42 -13.36 -7.95
C ALA A 137 3.10 -11.89 -7.59
N PHE A 138 1.85 -11.46 -7.74
CA PHE A 138 1.42 -10.14 -7.28
C PHE A 138 1.56 -9.99 -5.77
N TYR A 139 1.13 -10.97 -4.96
CA TYR A 139 1.30 -10.91 -3.51
C TYR A 139 2.78 -10.89 -3.10
N GLU A 140 3.62 -11.67 -3.78
CA GLU A 140 5.07 -11.67 -3.55
C GLU A 140 5.71 -10.32 -3.91
N MET A 141 5.27 -9.71 -5.01
CA MET A 141 5.67 -8.34 -5.39
C MET A 141 5.24 -7.33 -4.32
N THR A 142 3.98 -7.39 -3.85
CA THR A 142 3.47 -6.52 -2.77
C THR A 142 4.25 -6.73 -1.47
N ARG A 143 4.65 -7.96 -1.15
CA ARG A 143 5.51 -8.26 0.00
C ARG A 143 6.90 -7.67 -0.14
N GLY A 144 7.51 -7.79 -1.32
CA GLY A 144 8.78 -7.15 -1.64
C GLY A 144 8.72 -5.63 -1.51
N TYR A 145 7.58 -5.04 -1.92
CA TYR A 145 7.32 -3.62 -1.76
C TYR A 145 7.30 -3.18 -0.29
N VAL A 146 6.58 -3.90 0.58
CA VAL A 146 6.56 -3.62 2.04
C VAL A 146 7.96 -3.74 2.65
N SER A 147 8.75 -4.74 2.22
CA SER A 147 10.15 -4.87 2.66
C SER A 147 10.98 -3.63 2.32
N GLN A 148 10.83 -3.09 1.10
CA GLN A 148 11.55 -1.86 0.70
C GLN A 148 11.13 -0.65 1.53
N LEU A 149 9.85 -0.54 1.92
CA LEU A 149 9.39 0.51 2.84
C LEU A 149 10.01 0.36 4.25
N GLN A 150 10.21 -0.87 4.73
CA GLN A 150 10.88 -1.14 6.00
C GLN A 150 12.36 -0.74 5.94
N ASP A 151 13.03 -1.04 4.83
CA ASP A 151 14.43 -0.66 4.59
C ASP A 151 14.57 0.86 4.50
N ASN A 152 13.70 1.54 3.76
CA ASN A 152 13.66 3.00 3.67
C ASN A 152 13.40 3.65 5.04
N THR A 153 12.47 3.12 5.83
CA THR A 153 12.20 3.61 7.20
C THR A 153 13.42 3.45 8.10
N SER A 154 14.18 2.36 7.92
CA SER A 154 15.42 2.12 8.68
C SER A 154 16.51 3.11 8.27
N ARG A 155 16.71 3.30 6.96
CA ARG A 155 17.63 4.30 6.38
C ARG A 155 17.31 5.72 6.86
N TRP A 156 16.03 6.11 6.87
CA TRP A 156 15.62 7.42 7.37
C TRP A 156 15.91 7.59 8.86
N ASN A 157 15.65 6.55 9.66
CA ASN A 157 15.95 6.58 11.09
C ASN A 157 17.46 6.69 11.37
N GLU A 158 18.31 6.08 10.55
CA GLU A 158 19.77 6.24 10.63
C GLU A 158 20.19 7.67 10.28
N ALA A 159 19.72 8.20 9.15
CA ALA A 159 19.99 9.59 8.75
C ALA A 159 19.53 10.60 9.82
N TRP A 160 18.38 10.36 10.45
CA TRP A 160 17.91 11.18 11.56
C TRP A 160 18.83 11.11 12.78
N ARG A 161 19.31 9.92 13.14
CA ARG A 161 20.24 9.77 14.28
C ARG A 161 21.55 10.49 14.04
N ASP A 162 22.06 10.43 12.81
CA ASP A 162 23.29 11.13 12.42
C ASP A 162 23.07 12.66 12.44
N GLU A 163 21.94 13.13 11.94
CA GLU A 163 21.56 14.54 12.05
C GLU A 163 21.45 14.99 13.51
N ALA A 164 20.79 14.21 14.37
CA ALA A 164 20.64 14.53 15.79
C ALA A 164 22.00 14.57 16.53
N ALA A 165 22.96 13.74 16.12
CA ALA A 165 24.30 13.71 16.71
C ALA A 165 25.22 14.82 16.21
N THR A 166 25.11 15.21 14.94
CA THR A 166 26.08 16.08 14.26
C THR A 166 25.57 17.46 13.89
N GLY A 167 24.24 17.64 13.84
CA GLY A 167 23.58 18.81 13.28
C GLY A 167 23.58 18.88 11.75
N VAL A 168 24.15 17.89 11.05
CA VAL A 168 24.22 17.86 9.58
C VAL A 168 22.96 17.20 9.02
N VAL A 169 22.21 17.96 8.22
CA VAL A 169 20.93 17.52 7.65
C VAL A 169 21.14 16.76 6.33
N ASP A 170 20.73 15.49 6.29
CA ASP A 170 20.54 14.74 5.03
C ASP A 170 19.14 15.00 4.46
N ARG A 171 19.08 15.97 3.55
CA ARG A 171 17.83 16.37 2.89
C ARG A 171 17.35 15.35 1.87
N ILE A 172 18.27 14.62 1.22
CA ILE A 172 17.91 13.71 0.13
C ILE A 172 17.26 12.46 0.72
N THR A 173 17.89 11.82 1.70
CA THR A 173 17.30 10.65 2.35
C THR A 173 15.94 10.96 2.96
N SER A 174 15.79 12.12 3.62
CA SER A 174 14.50 12.52 4.20
C SER A 174 13.40 12.64 3.14
N ILE A 175 13.67 13.31 2.01
CA ILE A 175 12.68 13.53 0.94
C ILE A 175 12.36 12.21 0.22
N GLU A 176 13.37 11.39 -0.08
CA GLU A 176 13.17 10.10 -0.76
C GLU A 176 12.33 9.14 0.09
N CYS A 177 12.62 9.05 1.39
CA CYS A 177 11.87 8.17 2.28
C CYS A 177 10.44 8.66 2.51
N ASP A 178 10.24 9.98 2.63
CA ASP A 178 8.90 10.56 2.76
C ASP A 178 8.07 10.33 1.48
N LEU A 179 8.65 10.60 0.31
CA LEU A 179 7.99 10.39 -0.97
C LEU A 179 7.62 8.92 -1.18
N ALA A 180 8.52 7.98 -0.89
CA ALA A 180 8.22 6.55 -1.02
C ALA A 180 7.05 6.12 -0.12
N SER A 181 6.98 6.64 1.11
CA SER A 181 5.86 6.34 2.02
C SER A 181 4.56 7.06 1.68
N ILE A 182 4.60 8.17 0.94
CA ILE A 182 3.41 8.87 0.42
C ILE A 182 2.90 8.24 -0.86
N GLU A 183 3.80 7.76 -1.71
CA GLU A 183 3.46 7.07 -2.95
C GLU A 183 2.82 5.70 -2.67
N ALA A 184 3.30 4.98 -1.65
CA ALA A 184 2.75 3.69 -1.25
C ALA A 184 1.22 3.63 -1.18
N PRO A 185 0.54 4.52 -0.46
CA PRO A 185 -0.88 4.31 -0.18
C PRO A 185 -1.75 4.72 -1.36
N MET A 186 -1.23 5.59 -2.24
CA MET A 186 -1.84 5.87 -3.55
C MET A 186 -1.98 4.61 -4.41
N HIS A 187 -1.13 3.60 -4.20
CA HIS A 187 -1.15 2.30 -4.88
C HIS A 187 -1.69 1.14 -4.01
N CYS A 188 -1.91 1.34 -2.71
CA CYS A 188 -2.38 0.26 -1.83
C CYS A 188 -3.91 0.19 -1.70
N ASP A 189 -4.59 1.34 -1.79
CA ASP A 189 -6.03 1.36 -2.09
C ASP A 189 -6.33 0.77 -3.48
N VAL A 190 -5.36 0.82 -4.39
CA VAL A 190 -5.41 0.08 -5.64
C VAL A 190 -5.29 -1.42 -5.39
N CYS A 191 -4.39 -1.88 -4.52
CA CYS A 191 -4.24 -3.32 -4.22
C CYS A 191 -5.54 -3.95 -3.68
N LYS A 192 -6.23 -3.29 -2.73
CA LYS A 192 -7.51 -3.81 -2.22
C LYS A 192 -8.59 -3.87 -3.30
N LYS A 193 -8.70 -2.84 -4.16
CA LYS A 193 -9.61 -2.85 -5.34
C LYS A 193 -9.24 -3.97 -6.33
N THR A 194 -7.94 -4.16 -6.56
CA THR A 194 -7.40 -5.15 -7.50
C THR A 194 -7.84 -6.56 -7.09
N ILE A 195 -7.64 -6.94 -5.82
CA ILE A 195 -8.00 -8.28 -5.34
C ILE A 195 -9.50 -8.43 -5.12
N THR A 196 -10.19 -7.39 -4.67
CA THR A 196 -11.66 -7.43 -4.51
C THR A 196 -12.36 -7.76 -5.83
N ALA A 197 -11.89 -7.19 -6.94
CA ALA A 197 -12.41 -7.50 -8.26
C ALA A 197 -12.28 -9.00 -8.61
N LEU A 198 -11.22 -9.66 -8.16
CA LEU A 198 -11.08 -11.11 -8.33
C LEU A 198 -11.97 -11.88 -7.35
N LEU A 199 -12.01 -11.48 -6.08
CA LEU A 199 -12.78 -12.21 -5.07
C LEU A 199 -14.28 -12.21 -5.35
N TYR A 200 -14.81 -11.11 -5.89
CA TYR A 200 -16.23 -10.95 -6.23
C TYR A 200 -16.57 -11.22 -7.69
N LEU A 201 -15.62 -11.73 -8.47
CA LEU A 201 -15.81 -11.94 -9.89
C LEU A 201 -17.01 -12.85 -10.22
N ASP A 202 -17.14 -13.94 -9.47
CA ASP A 202 -18.17 -14.97 -9.70
C ASP A 202 -19.40 -14.80 -8.79
N GLY A 203 -19.34 -13.86 -7.84
CA GLY A 203 -20.42 -13.57 -6.88
C GLY A 203 -21.57 -12.86 -7.54
#